data_AF-E2CFT2-F1
#
_entry.id   AF-E2CFT2-F1
#
_cell.length_a   1.000
_cell.length_b   1.000
_cell.length_c   1.000
_cell.angle_alpha   90.00
_cell.angle_beta   90.00
_cell.angle_gamma   90.00
#
_symmetry.space_group_name_H-M   'P 1'
#
loop_
_entity.id
_entity.type
_entity.pdbx_description
1 polymer ?
#
loop_
_entity_poly.entity_id
_entity_poly.type
_entity_poly.pdbx_seq_one_letter_code
_entity_poly.pdbx_strand_id
1 'polypeptide(L)'
;MDGASPIARFFYIVLPHLSRAITIVILIQTIFLLSIFAEIFVTTGGAFGTRTLTYLIFQRVIDSQNIGLGSAGGVYAIILANIVAIFLMRIVGKNLDR
;
A
#
# COMPACT_ATOMS: atom_id res chain seq x y z
N MET A 1 17.01 21.24 31.76
CA MET A 1 16.29 22.23 30.91
C MET A 1 17.06 22.28 29.61
N ASP A 2 16.92 21.24 28.79
CA ASP A 2 18.03 20.76 27.94
C ASP A 2 18.15 21.50 26.59
N GLY A 3 17.59 22.71 26.49
CA GLY A 3 17.74 23.61 25.34
C GLY A 3 17.26 23.06 23.99
N ALA A 4 16.54 21.93 23.98
CA ALA A 4 16.17 21.25 22.74
C ALA A 4 15.18 22.09 21.92
N SER A 5 15.56 22.41 20.68
CA SER A 5 14.69 23.11 19.73
C SER A 5 13.44 22.28 19.42
N PRO A 6 12.33 22.89 18.96
CA PRO A 6 11.11 22.16 18.60
C PRO A 6 11.35 21.03 17.58
N ILE A 7 12.28 21.22 16.63
CA ILE A 7 12.67 20.21 15.65
C ILE A 7 13.42 19.05 16.31
N ALA A 8 14.38 19.35 17.21
CA ALA A 8 15.09 18.32 17.95
C ALA A 8 14.09 17.49 18.80
N ARG A 9 13.13 18.15 19.44
CA ARG A 9 12.08 17.47 20.21
C ARG A 9 11.21 16.55 19.34
N PHE A 10 10.88 16.96 18.11
CA PHE A 10 10.11 16.12 17.20
C PHE A 10 10.86 14.83 16.84
N PHE A 11 12.11 14.93 16.37
CA PHE A 11 12.87 13.77 15.91
C PHE A 11 13.34 12.83 17.03
N TYR A 12 13.68 13.38 18.20
CA TYR A 12 14.24 12.56 19.29
C TYR A 12 13.21 12.11 20.33
N ILE A 13 12.02 12.73 20.37
CA ILE A 13 10.97 12.36 21.34
C ILE A 13 9.70 11.93 20.61
N VAL A 14 9.06 12.82 19.86
CA VAL A 14 7.73 12.55 19.29
C VAL A 14 7.77 11.39 18.29
N LEU A 15 8.70 11.42 17.34
CA LEU A 15 8.79 10.43 16.27
C LEU A 15 9.13 9.01 16.79
N PRO A 16 10.10 8.81 17.71
CA PRO A 16 10.34 7.50 18.31
C PRO A 16 9.16 6.96 19.11
N HIS A 17 8.43 7.83 19.83
CA HIS A 17 7.24 7.40 20.60
C HIS A 17 6.08 6.97 19.69
N LEU A 18 5.95 7.59 18.51
CA LEU A 18 4.92 7.22 17.53
C LEU A 18 5.35 6.08 16.59
N SER A 19 6.60 5.64 16.62
CA SER A 19 7.16 4.65 15.69
C SER A 19 6.30 3.39 15.58
N ARG A 20 5.79 2.88 16.70
CA ARG A 20 4.91 1.69 16.73
C ARG A 20 3.60 1.93 15.99
N ALA A 21 2.93 3.05 16.24
CA ALA A 21 1.68 3.41 15.59
C ALA A 21 1.88 3.67 14.09
N ILE A 22 2.93 4.41 13.73
CA ILE A 22 3.30 4.68 12.33
C ILE A 22 3.55 3.38 11.57
N THR A 23 4.24 2.43 12.19
CA THR A 23 4.54 1.14 11.56
C THR A 23 3.27 0.36 11.20
N ILE A 24 2.28 0.34 12.09
CA ILE A 24 0.98 -0.29 11.84
C ILE A 24 0.24 0.42 10.70
N VAL A 25 0.22 1.76 10.71
CA VAL A 25 -0.41 2.56 9.66
C VAL A 25 0.23 2.29 8.31
N ILE A 26 1.57 2.26 8.23
CA ILE A 26 2.29 1.97 6.99
C ILE A 26 1.93 0.57 6.46
N LEU A 27 1.84 -0.43 7.34
CA LEU A 27 1.46 -1.79 6.94
C LEU A 27 0.07 -1.82 6.32
N ILE A 28 -0.92 -1.23 6.99
CA ILE A 28 -2.30 -1.17 6.50
C ILE A 28 -2.35 -0.40 5.17
N GLN A 29 -1.75 0.79 5.13
CA GLN A 29 -1.75 1.63 3.94
C GLN A 29 -1.09 0.96 2.74
N THR A 30 0.01 0.23 2.94
CA THR A 30 0.68 -0.47 1.82
C THR A 30 -0.24 -1.52 1.21
N ILE A 31 -1.00 -2.26 2.02
CA ILE A 31 -1.99 -3.25 1.52
C ILE A 31 -3.12 -2.54 0.77
N PHE A 32 -3.62 -1.42 1.29
CA PHE A 32 -4.67 -0.64 0.62
C PHE A 32 -4.20 -0.07 -0.73
N LEU A 33 -2.97 0.43 -0.81
CA LEU A 33 -2.40 0.97 -2.04
C LEU A 33 -2.27 -0.07 -3.15
N LEU A 34 -2.06 -1.36 -2.83
CA LEU A 34 -2.09 -2.42 -3.84
C LEU A 34 -3.44 -2.54 -4.56
N SER A 35 -4.52 -2.10 -3.90
CA SER A 35 -5.90 -2.15 -4.42
C SER A 35 -6.39 -0.80 -4.97
N ILE A 36 -5.49 0.15 -5.26
CA ILE A 36 -5.85 1.51 -5.65
C ILE A 36 -6.41 1.59 -7.09
N PHE A 37 -7.74 1.47 -7.21
CA PHE A 37 -8.42 1.51 -8.50
C PHE A 37 -9.09 2.87 -8.77
N ALA A 38 -9.95 3.30 -7.84
CA ALA A 38 -10.84 4.43 -8.05
C ALA A 38 -10.10 5.74 -8.38
N GLU A 39 -8.99 6.00 -7.68
CA GLU A 39 -8.20 7.21 -7.88
C GLU A 39 -7.65 7.27 -9.31
N ILE A 40 -7.08 6.18 -9.82
CA ILE A 40 -6.53 6.13 -11.18
C ILE A 40 -7.63 6.25 -12.21
N PHE A 41 -8.75 5.56 -12.01
CA PHE A 41 -9.89 5.59 -12.92
C PHE A 41 -10.46 7.00 -13.07
N VAL A 42 -10.66 7.73 -11.96
CA VAL A 42 -11.26 9.07 -11.98
C VAL A 42 -10.29 10.14 -12.45
N THR A 43 -9.02 10.08 -12.03
CA THR A 43 -8.07 11.18 -12.28
C THR A 43 -7.39 11.10 -13.64
N THR A 44 -7.00 9.90 -14.08
CA THR A 44 -6.19 9.71 -15.29
C THR A 44 -6.83 8.78 -16.29
N GLY A 45 -7.84 8.00 -15.89
CA GLY A 45 -8.42 6.95 -16.73
C GLY A 45 -7.37 5.96 -17.23
N GLY A 46 -6.29 5.73 -16.47
CA GLY A 46 -5.19 4.86 -16.88
C GLY A 46 -4.37 5.37 -18.08
N ALA A 47 -4.39 6.68 -18.38
CA ALA A 47 -3.53 7.32 -19.37
C ALA A 47 -2.10 7.54 -18.85
N PHE A 48 -1.17 7.93 -19.71
CA PHE A 48 0.21 8.31 -19.33
C PHE A 48 0.99 7.25 -18.52
N GLY A 49 0.66 5.97 -18.69
CA GLY A 49 1.37 4.88 -18.00
C GLY A 49 0.97 4.69 -16.53
N THR A 50 -0.16 5.24 -16.08
CA THR A 50 -0.64 5.11 -14.68
C THR A 50 -1.40 3.82 -14.40
N ARG A 51 -1.47 2.88 -15.37
CA ARG A 51 -2.27 1.66 -15.24
C ARG A 51 -1.67 0.73 -14.18
N THR A 52 -2.44 0.48 -13.12
CA THR A 52 -2.14 -0.54 -12.12
C THR A 52 -2.74 -1.89 -12.48
N LEU A 53 -2.34 -2.94 -11.78
CA LEU A 53 -2.89 -4.30 -11.95
C LEU A 53 -4.42 -4.32 -11.83
N THR A 54 -4.98 -3.61 -10.85
CA THR A 54 -6.44 -3.52 -10.65
C THR A 54 -7.13 -2.81 -11.82
N TYR A 55 -6.51 -1.77 -12.38
CA TYR A 55 -7.02 -1.10 -13.58
C TYR A 55 -7.00 -2.03 -14.81
N LEU A 56 -5.94 -2.83 -14.99
CA LEU A 56 -5.84 -3.79 -16.10
C LEU A 56 -6.89 -4.90 -16.00
N ILE A 57 -7.18 -5.38 -14.78
CA ILE A 57 -8.27 -6.34 -14.55
C ILE A 57 -9.60 -5.75 -14.96
N PHE A 58 -9.89 -4.51 -14.53
CA PHE A 58 -11.09 -3.78 -14.93
C PHE A 58 -11.21 -3.68 -16.45
N GLN A 59 -10.13 -3.25 -17.13
CA GLN A 59 -10.10 -3.13 -18.59
C GLN A 59 -10.41 -4.47 -19.29
N ARG A 60 -9.96 -5.59 -18.72
CA ARG A 60 -10.21 -6.91 -19.30
C ARG A 60 -11.65 -7.38 -19.12
N VAL A 61 -12.25 -7.07 -17.98
CA VAL A 61 -13.64 -7.45 -17.67
C VAL A 61 -14.63 -6.60 -18.45
N ILE A 62 -14.43 -5.27 -18.47
CA ILE A 62 -15.40 -4.32 -19.02
C ILE A 62 -15.14 -4.06 -20.52
N ASP A 63 -13.92 -3.66 -20.90
CA ASP A 63 -13.65 -3.23 -22.28
C ASP A 63 -13.50 -4.43 -23.22
N SER A 64 -12.81 -5.48 -22.77
CA SER A 64 -12.60 -6.69 -23.58
C SER A 64 -13.70 -7.75 -23.41
N GLN A 65 -14.66 -7.52 -22.51
CA GLN A 65 -15.70 -8.48 -22.11
C GLN A 65 -15.17 -9.89 -21.78
N ASN A 66 -13.90 -9.98 -21.36
CA ASN A 66 -13.23 -11.24 -21.11
C ASN A 66 -13.11 -11.46 -19.61
N ILE A 67 -14.23 -11.93 -19.05
CA ILE A 67 -14.37 -12.19 -17.62
C ILE A 67 -13.35 -13.24 -17.16
N GLY A 68 -13.07 -14.27 -17.97
CA GLY A 68 -12.12 -15.34 -17.61
C GLY A 68 -10.70 -14.82 -17.36
N LEU A 69 -10.18 -13.97 -18.24
CA LEU A 69 -8.86 -13.35 -18.03
C LEU A 69 -8.86 -12.31 -16.92
N GLY A 70 -9.97 -11.59 -16.74
CA GLY A 70 -10.16 -10.70 -15.59
C GLY A 70 -10.11 -11.45 -14.25
N SER A 71 -10.82 -12.58 -14.15
CA SER A 71 -10.80 -13.45 -12.97
C SER A 71 -9.41 -14.04 -12.71
N ALA A 72 -8.71 -14.50 -13.75
CA ALA A 72 -7.32 -14.96 -13.60
C ALA A 72 -6.40 -13.84 -13.06
N GLY A 73 -6.52 -12.64 -13.61
CA GLY A 73 -5.80 -11.46 -13.11
C GLY A 73 -6.12 -11.14 -11.65
N GLY A 74 -7.39 -11.27 -11.25
CA GLY A 74 -7.81 -11.13 -9.85
C GLY A 74 -7.14 -12.14 -8.92
N VAL A 75 -7.05 -13.41 -9.32
CA VAL A 75 -6.35 -14.44 -8.55
C VAL A 75 -4.85 -14.10 -8.40
N TYR A 76 -4.20 -13.64 -9.48
CA TYR A 76 -2.80 -13.19 -9.41
C TYR A 76 -2.62 -11.99 -8.46
N ALA A 77 -3.54 -11.02 -8.48
CA ALA A 77 -3.50 -9.88 -7.58
C ALA A 77 -3.60 -10.31 -6.11
N ILE A 78 -4.47 -11.28 -5.79
CA ILE A 78 -4.61 -11.84 -4.43
C ILE A 78 -3.31 -12.54 -3.99
N ILE A 79 -2.71 -13.35 -4.85
CA ILE A 79 -1.45 -14.04 -4.55
C ILE A 79 -0.35 -13.01 -4.26
N LEU A 80 -0.21 -11.99 -5.11
CA LEU A 80 0.77 -10.92 -4.93
C LEU A 80 0.54 -10.16 -3.63
N ALA A 81 -0.71 -9.80 -3.30
CA ALA A 81 -1.05 -9.13 -2.06
C ALA A 81 -0.68 -9.97 -0.82
N ASN A 82 -0.88 -11.29 -0.86
CA ASN A 82 -0.48 -12.17 0.24
C ASN A 82 1.04 -12.24 0.40
N ILE A 83 1.79 -12.32 -0.70
CA ILE A 83 3.27 -12.29 -0.66
C ILE A 83 3.76 -11.00 -0.01
N VAL A 84 3.21 -9.85 -0.43
CA VAL A 84 3.56 -8.54 0.14
C VAL A 84 3.18 -8.47 1.61
N ALA A 85 1.99 -8.93 2.00
CA ALA A 85 1.55 -8.95 3.39
C ALA A 85 2.48 -9.77 4.30
N ILE A 86 2.89 -10.96 3.87
CA ILE A 86 3.84 -11.80 4.61
C ILE A 86 5.18 -11.08 4.81
N PHE A 87 5.69 -10.45 3.75
CA PHE A 87 6.95 -9.72 3.81
C PHE A 87 6.87 -8.51 4.75
N LEU A 88 5.79 -7.72 4.65
CA LEU A 88 5.55 -6.58 5.52
C LEU A 88 5.43 -6.99 6.99
N MET A 89 4.63 -8.02 7.29
CA MET A 89 4.51 -8.54 8.66
C MET A 89 5.87 -9.00 9.22
N ARG A 90 6.73 -9.59 8.39
CA ARG A 90 8.06 -10.03 8.83
C ARG A 90 9.03 -8.87 9.12
N ILE A 91 8.97 -7.79 8.35
CA ILE A 91 9.79 -6.59 8.60
C ILE A 91 9.29 -5.88 9.86
N VAL A 92 7.98 -5.71 9.96
CA VAL A 92 7.32 -4.96 11.02
C VAL A 92 7.38 -5.70 12.36
N GLY A 93 7.13 -7.01 12.38
CA GLY A 93 7.18 -7.83 13.60
C GLY A 93 8.53 -7.74 14.30
N LYS A 94 9.64 -7.71 13.55
CA LYS A 94 10.99 -7.53 14.11
C LYS A 94 11.22 -6.18 14.82
N ASN A 95 10.45 -5.15 14.48
CA ASN A 95 10.56 -3.81 15.04
C ASN A 95 9.57 -3.56 16.19
N LEU A 96 8.54 -4.40 16.38
CA LEU A 96 7.57 -4.27 17.47
C LEU A 96 7.98 -4.96 18.77
N ASP A 97 8.94 -5.90 18.70
CA ASP A 97 9.45 -6.66 19.85
C ASP A 97 10.62 -5.97 20.57
N ARG A 98 10.90 -4.69 20.27
CA ARG A 98 11.91 -3.86 20.93
C ARG A 98 11.30 -2.68 21.66
#